data_AF-A0A1F2TMV7-F1
#
_entry.id   AF-A0A1F2TMV7-F1
#
_cell.length_a   1.000
_cell.length_b   1.000
_cell.length_c   1.000
_cell.angle_alpha   90.00
_cell.angle_beta   90.00
_cell.angle_gamma   90.00
#
_symmetry.space_group_name_H-M   'P 1'
#
loop_
_entity.id
_entity.type
_entity.pdbx_description
1 polymer ?
#
loop_
_entity_poly.entity_id
_entity_poly.type
_entity_poly.pdbx_seq_one_letter_code
_entity_poly.pdbx_strand_id
1 'polypeptide(L)'
;MQIPAAERLARVMWRAIQSEGDPTTIGSWSHAAASSSGALRAWCRAAGIRPKAALDFARLCRAIALARDTGLHPEDFLDVVDRRTLHGLLKRGGLDPAATAQDVQAFLKCQRLIQSGPMLHAIAGTLHELGAFPSISGEGPRNLRHS
;
A
#
# COMPACT_ATOMS: atom_id res chain seq x y z
N MET A 1 14.94 11.79 -15.29
CA MET A 1 13.65 11.47 -15.92
C MET A 1 13.25 10.03 -15.56
N GLN A 2 12.61 9.80 -14.41
CA GLN A 2 12.19 8.46 -13.92
C GLN A 2 10.65 8.29 -13.84
N ILE A 3 9.89 9.29 -14.31
CA ILE A 3 8.43 9.31 -14.29
C ILE A 3 7.82 8.04 -14.91
N PRO A 4 8.31 7.51 -16.06
CA PRO A 4 7.75 6.29 -16.65
C PRO A 4 7.97 5.01 -15.82
N ALA A 5 8.96 4.99 -14.92
CA ALA A 5 9.20 3.87 -14.02
C ALA A 5 8.27 3.94 -12.80
N ALA A 6 8.06 5.15 -12.26
CA ALA A 6 7.12 5.41 -11.16
C ALA A 6 5.69 5.02 -11.54
N GLU A 7 5.22 5.44 -12.72
CA GLU A 7 3.87 5.12 -13.22
C GLU A 7 3.67 3.61 -13.41
N ARG A 8 4.63 2.93 -14.04
CA ARG A 8 4.55 1.46 -14.23
C ARG A 8 4.52 0.75 -12.89
N LEU A 9 5.36 1.16 -11.95
CA LEU A 9 5.41 0.59 -10.61
C LEU A 9 4.10 0.86 -9.85
N ALA A 10 3.54 2.06 -9.92
CA ALA A 10 2.27 2.41 -9.30
C ALA A 10 1.11 1.58 -9.86
N ARG A 11 1.07 1.34 -11.18
CA ARG A 11 0.02 0.49 -11.80
C ARG A 11 0.05 -0.95 -11.30
N VAL A 12 1.23 -1.52 -11.04
CA VAL A 12 1.32 -2.87 -10.48
C VAL A 12 1.15 -2.90 -8.97
N MET A 13 1.50 -1.84 -8.25
CA MET A 13 1.11 -1.67 -6.85
C MET A 13 -0.41 -1.59 -6.72
N TRP A 14 -1.08 -0.85 -7.60
CA TRP A 14 -2.53 -0.75 -7.66
C TRP A 14 -3.21 -2.13 -7.77
N ARG A 15 -2.65 -3.03 -8.58
CA ARG A 15 -3.15 -4.41 -8.69
C ARG A 15 -3.00 -5.22 -7.40
N ALA A 16 -1.96 -4.99 -6.61
CA ALA A 16 -1.83 -5.56 -5.28
C ALA A 16 -2.76 -4.89 -4.25
N ILE A 17 -3.09 -3.61 -4.45
CA ILE A 17 -4.05 -2.91 -3.59
C ILE A 17 -5.45 -3.47 -3.79
N GLN A 18 -5.82 -3.78 -5.04
CA GLN A 18 -7.14 -4.30 -5.40
C GLN A 18 -7.26 -5.82 -5.30
N SER A 19 -6.22 -6.55 -4.87
CA SER A 19 -6.31 -7.99 -4.78
C SER A 19 -7.19 -8.43 -3.61
N GLU A 20 -7.99 -9.48 -3.84
CA GLU A 20 -8.88 -10.05 -2.83
C GLU A 20 -8.08 -10.55 -1.61
N GLY A 21 -6.98 -11.27 -1.84
CA GLY A 21 -6.04 -11.69 -0.81
C GLY A 21 -4.86 -10.72 -0.62
N ASP A 22 -4.10 -10.90 0.47
CA ASP A 22 -2.86 -10.17 0.72
C ASP A 22 -1.68 -10.83 -0.04
N PRO A 23 -1.07 -10.17 -1.04
CA PRO A 23 0.06 -10.74 -1.75
C PRO A 23 1.33 -10.63 -0.90
N THR A 24 1.68 -11.71 -0.19
CA THR A 24 2.82 -11.74 0.74
C THR A 24 4.18 -11.92 0.06
N THR A 25 4.21 -12.33 -1.21
CA THR A 25 5.43 -12.63 -1.96
C THR A 25 5.49 -11.90 -3.31
N ILE A 26 6.68 -11.79 -3.90
CA ILE A 26 6.81 -11.28 -5.28
C ILE A 26 6.08 -12.18 -6.27
N GLY A 27 6.01 -13.49 -6.03
CA GLY A 27 5.28 -14.44 -6.86
C GLY A 27 3.78 -14.15 -6.86
N SER A 28 3.16 -14.08 -5.68
CA SER A 28 1.74 -13.75 -5.53
C SER A 28 1.42 -12.33 -6.02
N TRP A 29 2.32 -11.36 -5.81
CA TRP A 29 2.18 -10.02 -6.39
C TRP A 29 2.23 -10.05 -7.92
N SER A 30 3.15 -10.81 -8.52
CA SER A 30 3.26 -10.93 -9.97
C SER A 30 2.01 -11.55 -10.60
N HIS A 31 1.41 -12.52 -9.91
CA HIS A 31 0.14 -13.11 -10.31
C HIS A 31 -1.00 -12.08 -10.25
N ALA A 32 -1.16 -11.37 -9.14
CA ALA A 32 -2.18 -10.31 -8.99
C ALA A 32 -2.00 -9.18 -10.03
N ALA A 33 -0.75 -8.86 -10.38
CA ALA A 33 -0.41 -7.83 -11.35
C ALA A 33 -0.47 -8.29 -12.81
N ALA A 34 -0.80 -9.56 -13.08
CA ALA A 34 -0.73 -10.17 -14.42
C ALA A 34 0.62 -9.89 -15.12
N SER A 35 1.72 -10.01 -14.37
CA SER A 35 3.07 -9.69 -14.83
C SER A 35 4.08 -10.75 -14.38
N SER A 36 5.27 -10.72 -14.96
CA SER A 36 6.36 -11.60 -14.50
C SER A 36 7.06 -11.03 -13.27
N SER A 37 7.54 -11.91 -12.40
CA SER A 37 8.39 -11.53 -11.27
C SER A 37 9.65 -10.77 -11.72
N GLY A 38 10.18 -11.08 -12.91
CA GLY A 38 11.31 -10.37 -13.51
C GLY A 38 10.96 -8.91 -13.88
N ALA A 39 9.80 -8.69 -14.48
CA ALA A 39 9.31 -7.35 -14.82
C ALA A 39 9.10 -6.48 -13.56
N LEU A 40 8.44 -7.03 -12.52
CA LEU A 40 8.28 -6.32 -11.25
C LEU A 40 9.62 -5.89 -10.66
N ARG A 41 10.60 -6.80 -10.62
CA ARG A 41 11.95 -6.48 -10.12
C ARG A 41 12.64 -5.43 -10.97
N ALA A 42 12.47 -5.46 -12.30
CA ALA A 42 13.05 -4.47 -13.21
C ALA A 42 12.45 -3.08 -12.98
N TRP A 43 11.12 -2.96 -12.83
CA TRP A 43 10.46 -1.68 -12.53
C TRP A 43 10.84 -1.14 -11.16
N CYS A 44 10.90 -2.00 -10.14
CA CYS A 44 11.40 -1.62 -8.81
C CYS A 44 12.82 -1.06 -8.90
N ARG A 45 13.72 -1.75 -9.62
CA ARG A 45 15.11 -1.31 -9.81
C ARG A 45 15.19 0.02 -10.58
N ALA A 46 14.41 0.18 -11.64
CA ALA A 46 14.34 1.43 -12.40
C ALA A 46 13.84 2.61 -11.56
N ALA A 47 12.95 2.35 -10.59
CA ALA A 47 12.48 3.32 -9.62
C ALA A 47 13.41 3.48 -8.39
N GLY A 48 14.53 2.74 -8.32
CA GLY A 48 15.44 2.76 -7.17
C GLY A 48 14.84 2.19 -5.88
N ILE A 49 13.77 1.41 -5.96
CA ILE A 49 13.06 0.84 -4.82
C ILE A 49 13.38 -0.66 -4.72
N ARG A 50 13.59 -1.15 -3.49
CA ARG A 50 13.71 -2.60 -3.25
C ARG A 50 12.37 -3.28 -3.49
N PRO A 51 12.29 -4.40 -4.23
CA PRO A 51 11.01 -5.07 -4.51
C PRO A 51 10.17 -5.39 -3.27
N LYS A 52 10.80 -5.81 -2.17
CA LYS A 52 10.10 -6.07 -0.90
C LYS A 52 9.51 -4.80 -0.28
N ALA A 53 10.19 -3.66 -0.39
CA ALA A 53 9.69 -2.39 0.12
C ALA A 53 8.50 -1.88 -0.71
N ALA A 54 8.57 -2.05 -2.03
CA ALA A 54 7.44 -1.76 -2.92
C ALA A 54 6.22 -2.64 -2.61
N LEU A 55 6.44 -3.94 -2.40
CA LEU A 55 5.37 -4.86 -2.00
C LEU A 55 4.77 -4.48 -0.64
N ASP A 56 5.61 -4.27 0.38
CA ASP A 56 5.15 -3.87 1.71
C ASP A 56 4.37 -2.56 1.67
N PHE A 57 4.77 -1.61 0.82
CA PHE A 57 4.03 -0.37 0.62
C PHE A 57 2.63 -0.64 0.07
N ALA A 58 2.52 -1.44 -0.99
CA ALA A 58 1.24 -1.79 -1.60
C ALA A 58 0.33 -2.57 -0.63
N ARG A 59 0.89 -3.52 0.13
CA ARG A 59 0.16 -4.30 1.15
C ARG A 59 -0.42 -3.40 2.24
N LEU A 60 0.35 -2.42 2.70
CA LEU A 60 -0.13 -1.45 3.69
C LEU A 60 -1.19 -0.52 3.11
N CYS A 61 -1.05 -0.06 1.86
CA CYS A 61 -2.10 0.70 1.19
C CYS A 61 -3.41 -0.09 1.10
N ARG A 62 -3.34 -1.39 0.73
CA ARG A 62 -4.49 -2.29 0.74
C ARG A 62 -5.15 -2.35 2.12
N ALA A 63 -4.35 -2.64 3.14
CA ALA A 63 -4.81 -2.78 4.51
C ALA A 63 -5.50 -1.50 5.02
N ILE A 64 -4.93 -0.33 4.73
CA ILE A 64 -5.49 0.97 5.10
C ILE A 64 -6.82 1.23 4.37
N ALA A 65 -6.90 0.91 3.08
CA ALA A 65 -8.12 1.08 2.29
C ALA A 65 -9.25 0.20 2.83
N LEU A 66 -8.97 -1.08 3.10
CA LEU A 66 -9.96 -2.01 3.66
C LEU A 66 -10.36 -1.65 5.10
N ALA A 67 -9.40 -1.24 5.94
CA ALA A 67 -9.67 -0.78 7.30
C ALA A 67 -10.61 0.42 7.31
N ARG A 68 -10.42 1.39 6.40
CA ARG A 68 -11.32 2.54 6.26
C ARG A 68 -12.73 2.11 5.88
N ASP A 69 -12.87 1.18 4.94
CA ASP A 69 -14.17 0.78 4.39
C ASP A 69 -14.95 -0.14 5.36
N THR A 70 -14.26 -0.82 6.30
CA THR A 70 -14.85 -1.79 7.24
C THR A 70 -14.87 -1.32 8.70
N GLY A 71 -14.03 -0.36 9.08
CA GLY A 71 -13.82 0.06 10.47
C GLY A 71 -12.92 -0.87 11.30
N LEU A 72 -12.31 -1.89 10.68
CA LEU A 72 -11.38 -2.84 11.34
C LEU A 72 -9.94 -2.32 11.38
N HIS A 73 -9.04 -2.98 12.09
CA HIS A 73 -7.64 -2.57 12.14
C HIS A 73 -6.92 -2.96 10.84
N PRO A 74 -5.95 -2.16 10.34
CA PRO A 74 -5.15 -2.52 9.17
C PRO A 74 -4.45 -3.89 9.30
N GLU A 75 -4.09 -4.30 10.52
CA GLU A 75 -3.45 -5.60 10.75
C GLU A 75 -4.36 -6.80 10.46
N ASP A 76 -5.69 -6.63 10.56
CA ASP A 76 -6.67 -7.69 10.24
C ASP A 76 -6.66 -8.07 8.75
N PHE A 77 -6.11 -7.20 7.89
CA PHE A 77 -6.03 -7.40 6.44
C PHE A 77 -4.64 -7.84 5.96
N LEU A 78 -3.71 -8.07 6.88
CA LEU A 78 -2.35 -8.50 6.57
C LEU A 78 -2.19 -9.99 6.91
N ASP A 79 -1.84 -10.79 5.90
CA ASP A 79 -1.48 -12.20 6.08
C ASP A 79 -0.06 -12.30 6.64
N VAL A 80 0.06 -12.07 7.95
CA VAL A 80 1.31 -12.14 8.71
C VAL A 80 1.07 -12.83 10.04
N VAL A 81 1.41 -14.13 10.09
CA VAL A 81 1.24 -14.96 11.28
C VAL A 81 2.21 -14.57 12.42
N ASP A 82 3.45 -14.21 12.08
CA ASP A 82 4.47 -13.85 13.07
C ASP A 82 4.30 -12.39 13.56
N ARG A 83 3.92 -12.23 14.83
CA ARG A 83 3.69 -10.91 15.45
C ARG A 83 4.89 -9.96 15.35
N ARG A 84 6.12 -10.50 15.41
CA ARG A 84 7.34 -9.68 15.31
C ARG A 84 7.46 -9.09 13.90
N THR A 85 7.18 -9.89 12.88
CA THR A 85 7.16 -9.47 11.48
C THR A 85 6.06 -8.45 11.24
N LEU A 86 4.86 -8.66 11.80
CA LEU A 86 3.74 -7.72 11.71
C LEU A 86 4.12 -6.36 12.32
N HIS A 87 4.61 -6.35 13.56
CA HIS A 87 5.05 -5.13 14.23
C HIS A 87 6.16 -4.41 13.45
N GLY A 88 7.11 -5.16 12.91
CA GLY A 88 8.15 -4.62 12.05
C GLY A 88 7.63 -3.99 10.76
N LEU A 89 6.57 -4.56 10.17
CA LEU A 89 5.92 -4.04 8.97
C LEU A 89 5.16 -2.75 9.27
N LEU A 90 4.29 -2.75 10.29
CA LEU A 90 3.54 -1.56 10.72
C LEU A 90 4.48 -0.40 11.08
N LYS A 91 5.55 -0.68 11.83
CA LYS A 91 6.57 0.31 12.20
C LYS A 91 7.29 0.90 10.98
N ARG A 92 7.58 0.11 9.94
CA ARG A 92 8.15 0.63 8.68
C ARG A 92 7.12 1.43 7.88
N GLY A 93 5.84 1.08 8.01
CA GLY A 93 4.72 1.84 7.45
C GLY A 93 4.42 3.14 8.19
N GLY A 94 4.97 3.34 9.39
CA GLY A 94 4.60 4.46 10.24
C GLY A 94 3.15 4.37 10.74
N LEU A 95 2.59 3.16 10.81
CA LEU A 95 1.23 2.92 11.30
C LEU A 95 1.24 2.72 12.81
N ASP A 96 0.25 3.32 13.47
CA ASP A 96 -0.08 3.03 14.86
C ASP A 96 -0.98 1.78 14.91
N PRO A 97 -0.53 0.68 15.56
CA PRO A 97 -1.34 -0.53 15.73
C PRO A 97 -2.67 -0.28 16.45
N ALA A 98 -2.76 0.75 17.30
CA ALA A 98 -3.96 1.03 18.08
C ALA A 98 -5.08 1.70 17.25
N ALA A 99 -4.80 2.22 16.06
CA ALA A 99 -5.79 2.94 15.28
C ALA A 99 -6.55 2.02 14.31
N THR A 100 -7.88 2.13 14.31
CA THR A 100 -8.80 1.45 13.38
C THR A 100 -8.96 2.16 12.05
N ALA A 101 -8.68 3.46 12.00
CA ALA A 101 -8.67 4.25 10.77
C ALA A 101 -7.35 5.01 10.66
N GLN A 102 -6.63 4.77 9.58
CA GLN A 102 -5.38 5.46 9.27
C GLN A 102 -5.60 6.32 8.03
N ASP A 103 -5.29 7.60 8.14
CA ASP A 103 -5.32 8.50 6.99
C ASP A 103 -4.17 8.13 6.04
N VAL A 104 -4.51 7.92 4.77
CA VAL A 104 -3.54 7.68 3.70
C VAL A 104 -2.48 8.79 3.67
N GLN A 105 -2.87 10.05 3.88
CA GLN A 105 -1.92 11.16 3.88
C GLN A 105 -0.96 11.09 5.06
N ALA A 106 -1.44 10.65 6.23
CA ALA A 106 -0.59 10.38 7.39
C ALA A 106 0.38 9.22 7.09
N PHE A 107 -0.09 8.13 6.49
CA PHE A 107 0.75 7.02 6.06
C PHE A 107 1.85 7.46 5.08
N LEU A 108 1.50 8.20 4.02
CA LEU A 108 2.47 8.68 3.03
C LEU A 108 3.56 9.56 3.66
N LYS A 109 3.23 10.34 4.69
CA LYS A 109 4.20 11.17 5.43
C LYS A 109 5.10 10.36 6.36
N CYS A 110 4.58 9.31 7.00
CA CYS A 110 5.26 8.58 8.06
C CYS A 110 6.00 7.31 7.59
N GLN A 111 5.63 6.77 6.42
CA GLN A 111 6.23 5.54 5.90
C GLN A 111 7.73 5.69 5.62
N ARG A 112 8.48 4.59 5.80
CA ARG A 112 9.94 4.51 5.61
C ARG A 112 10.35 3.51 4.53
N LEU A 113 9.39 3.05 3.72
CA LEU A 113 9.55 2.01 2.69
C LEU A 113 10.09 2.61 1.38
N ILE A 114 9.56 3.75 0.96
CA ILE A 114 10.00 4.54 -0.18
C ILE A 114 10.59 5.84 0.35
N GLN A 115 11.92 5.95 0.33
CA GLN A 115 12.65 7.07 0.94
C GLN A 115 12.84 8.26 0.00
N SER A 116 12.80 8.03 -1.31
CA SER A 116 12.89 9.10 -2.30
C SER A 116 11.57 9.87 -2.35
N GLY A 117 11.57 11.10 -1.82
CA GLY A 117 10.40 11.99 -1.82
C GLY A 117 9.80 12.20 -3.23
N PRO A 118 10.59 12.53 -4.26
CA PRO A 118 10.09 12.66 -5.63
C PRO A 118 9.47 11.36 -6.18
N MET A 119 10.04 10.20 -5.84
CA MET A 119 9.51 8.91 -6.29
C MET A 119 8.20 8.56 -5.57
N LEU A 120 8.15 8.79 -4.26
CA LEU A 120 6.93 8.62 -3.48
C LEU A 120 5.81 9.53 -4.00
N HIS A 121 6.12 10.80 -4.29
CA HIS A 121 5.14 11.74 -4.83
C HIS A 121 4.59 11.28 -6.19
N ALA A 122 5.46 10.83 -7.10
CA ALA A 122 5.04 10.30 -8.40
C ALA A 122 4.17 9.04 -8.26
N ILE A 123 4.58 8.09 -7.41
CA ILE A 123 3.79 6.86 -7.15
C ILE A 123 2.44 7.20 -6.53
N ALA A 124 2.43 8.07 -5.51
CA ALA A 124 1.21 8.48 -4.82
C ALA A 124 0.25 9.23 -5.75
N GLY A 125 0.77 10.10 -6.63
CA GLY A 125 -0.02 10.79 -7.65
C GLY A 125 -0.71 9.80 -8.59
N THR A 126 0.04 8.85 -9.17
CA THR A 126 -0.56 7.82 -10.04
C THR A 126 -1.54 6.92 -9.29
N LEU A 127 -1.27 6.54 -8.03
CA LEU A 127 -2.21 5.75 -7.24
C LEU A 127 -3.50 6.51 -6.93
N HIS A 128 -3.41 7.82 -6.69
CA HIS A 128 -4.57 8.68 -6.52
C HIS A 128 -5.41 8.76 -7.80
N GLU A 129 -4.78 8.96 -8.96
CA GLU A 129 -5.45 8.95 -10.27
C GLU A 129 -6.14 7.62 -10.59
N LEU A 130 -5.57 6.50 -10.13
CA LEU A 130 -6.15 5.17 -10.28
C LEU A 130 -7.27 4.87 -9.28
N GLY A 131 -7.56 5.77 -8.34
CA GLY A 131 -8.63 5.62 -7.35
C GLY A 131 -8.25 4.82 -6.11
N ALA A 132 -6.95 4.61 -5.83
CA ALA A 132 -6.51 3.91 -4.63
C ALA A 132 -6.83 4.67 -3.35
N PHE A 133 -6.92 5.98 -3.45
CA PHE A 133 -7.22 6.89 -2.37
C PHE A 133 -8.36 7.80 -2.83
N PRO A 134 -9.50 7.83 -2.11
CA PRO A 134 -10.57 8.74 -2.45
C PRO A 134 -10.04 10.17 -2.41
N SER A 135 -10.47 10.99 -3.37
CA SER A 135 -10.38 12.45 -3.23
C SER A 135 -11.08 12.81 -1.93
N ILE A 136 -10.40 13.57 -1.06
CA ILE A 136 -10.98 14.05 0.19
C ILE A 136 -12.19 14.92 -0.19
N SER A 137 -13.37 14.31 -0.21
CA SER A 137 -14.66 14.96 -0.28
C SER A 137 -15.42 14.32 0.86
N GLY A 138 -15.53 15.08 1.94
CA GLY A 138 -15.81 14.56 3.27
C GLY A 138 -17.11 13.78 3.35
N GLU A 139 -17.00 12.55 3.81
CA GLU A 139 -17.92 11.94 4.76
C GLU A 139 -17.12 10.85 5.44
N GLY A 140 -16.73 11.12 6.70
CA GLY A 140 -16.22 10.06 7.58
C GLY A 140 -17.29 8.98 7.74
N PRO A 141 -16.91 7.77 8.21
CA PRO A 141 -17.87 6.69 8.39
C PRO A 141 -19.03 7.18 9.25
N ARG A 142 -20.23 7.24 8.67
CA ARG A 142 -21.48 7.40 9.42
C ARG A 142 -21.55 6.21 10.36
N ASN A 143 -21.19 6.44 11.61
CA ASN A 143 -21.41 5.52 12.72
C ASN A 143 -22.89 5.11 12.70
N LEU A 144 -23.18 3.93 12.15
CA LEU A 144 -24.43 3.24 12.40
C LEU A 144 -24.33 2.68 13.83
N ARG A 145 -24.63 3.56 14.80
CA ARG A 145 -25.05 3.11 16.12
C ARG A 145 -26.38 2.40 15.94
N HIS A 146 -26.36 1.08 16.01
CA HIS A 146 -27.55 0.30 16.30
C HIS A 146 -27.50 -0.14 17.77
N SER A 147 -28.39 0.51 18.53
CA SER A 147 -29.19 0.02 19.66
C SER A 147 -28.50 -0.69 20.81
#